data_AF-A0A8G2C5M1-F1
#
_entry.id   AF-A0A8G2C5M1-F1
#
_cell.length_a   1.000
_cell.length_b   1.000
_cell.length_c   1.000
_cell.angle_alpha   90.00
_cell.angle_beta   90.00
_cell.angle_gamma   90.00
#
_symmetry.space_group_name_H-M   'P 1'
#
loop_
_entity.id
_entity.type
_entity.pdbx_description
1 polymer ?
#
loop_
_entity_poly.entity_id
_entity_poly.type
_entity_poly.pdbx_seq_one_letter_code
_entity_poly.pdbx_strand_id
1 'polypeptide(L)'
;MIIDPEYCEFDPASQRLTVTLGLAPEGGFQVRLRSWSECGGVEIKEGGRWTRNDDAFDFPIVSDDVCDLESTHPVRAYHDVLPADVTSVLRQFSSQQCRLLHVIGQFPESAEMADSAPILFWLASNMLGPAPAKADVRRLYTRRRVSILDSFCAASSRSHLKFLSKIREFGYALKDIELLRRILNDGEFLKKVRHYRQINWPVLKVFYTQRYVMDLGCAKDCLAADSCRDAFRYLYKVCRDIRDIRMMCKMLECENPERKVFAMKSAFQIRDLHDKIARDLSKKERETIIAHYGENFPPSPLKETKDVEYISNVGDLLEEGLAMRHCAGEFVYQALRGDIFIYRVHAPERATMAVQRSADGAFRIEQVKLYRNGKAAKETCIALNRWFESI
;
A
#
# COMPACT_ATOMS: atom_id res chain seq x y z
N MET A 1 -18.45 7.56 -3.38
CA MET A 1 -19.82 7.34 -2.84
C MET A 1 -20.63 8.51 -3.32
N ILE A 2 -21.79 8.28 -3.92
CA ILE A 2 -22.70 9.31 -4.43
C ILE A 2 -23.99 9.19 -3.60
N ILE A 3 -24.65 10.31 -3.29
CA ILE A 3 -25.94 10.33 -2.58
C ILE A 3 -27.01 9.95 -3.58
N ASP A 4 -27.83 8.94 -3.28
CA ASP A 4 -28.90 8.55 -4.19
C ASP A 4 -29.92 9.70 -4.38
N PRO A 5 -30.50 9.86 -5.58
CA PRO A 5 -31.46 10.92 -5.87
C PRO A 5 -32.65 10.97 -4.92
N GLU A 6 -33.06 9.84 -4.34
CA GLU A 6 -34.18 9.79 -3.38
C GLU A 6 -33.88 10.49 -2.04
N TYR A 7 -32.59 10.70 -1.71
CA TYR A 7 -32.16 11.37 -0.48
C TYR A 7 -31.73 12.82 -0.70
N CYS A 8 -31.84 13.35 -1.92
CA CYS A 8 -31.45 14.73 -2.18
C CYS A 8 -32.40 15.45 -3.14
N GLU A 9 -32.54 16.75 -2.97
CA GLU A 9 -33.42 17.59 -3.78
C GLU A 9 -32.69 18.90 -4.09
N PHE A 10 -32.65 19.28 -5.36
CA PHE A 10 -32.11 20.55 -5.80
C PHE A 10 -33.25 21.47 -6.21
N ASP A 11 -33.33 22.64 -5.58
CA ASP A 11 -34.29 23.68 -5.95
C ASP A 11 -33.65 24.64 -6.95
N PRO A 12 -34.06 24.66 -8.24
CA PRO A 12 -33.48 25.54 -9.24
C PRO A 12 -33.70 27.03 -8.97
N ALA A 13 -34.77 27.40 -8.25
CA ALA A 13 -35.11 28.79 -7.98
C ALA A 13 -34.19 29.39 -6.90
N SER A 14 -33.95 28.65 -5.82
CA SER A 14 -33.03 29.08 -4.76
C SER A 14 -31.58 28.62 -4.98
N GLN A 15 -31.33 27.72 -5.93
CA GLN A 15 -30.05 27.05 -6.16
C GLN A 15 -29.49 26.37 -4.91
N ARG A 16 -30.37 25.76 -4.12
CA ARG A 16 -30.00 25.06 -2.87
C ARG A 16 -30.16 23.56 -3.05
N LEU A 17 -29.20 22.81 -2.52
CA LEU A 17 -29.28 21.34 -2.45
C LEU A 17 -29.66 20.95 -1.03
N THR A 18 -30.77 20.24 -0.87
CA THR A 18 -31.17 19.63 0.39
C THR A 18 -30.81 18.14 0.37
N VAL A 19 -30.22 17.64 1.44
CA VAL A 19 -29.87 16.22 1.61
C VAL A 19 -30.52 15.71 2.90
N THR A 20 -31.21 14.58 2.80
CA THR A 20 -31.82 13.90 3.95
C THR A 20 -30.93 12.72 4.35
N LEU A 21 -30.36 12.76 5.55
CA LEU A 21 -29.44 11.76 6.07
C LEU A 21 -30.13 10.89 7.12
N GLY A 22 -30.02 9.56 6.96
CA GLY A 22 -30.52 8.55 7.89
C GLY A 22 -31.74 7.78 7.37
N LEU A 23 -31.75 6.47 7.64
CA LEU A 23 -32.88 5.58 7.37
C LEU A 23 -33.77 5.54 8.62
N ALA A 24 -34.76 6.43 8.74
CA ALA A 24 -35.74 6.31 9.82
C ALA A 24 -37.14 6.83 9.43
N PRO A 25 -38.22 6.14 9.83
CA PRO A 25 -39.60 6.59 9.63
C PRO A 25 -39.96 7.87 10.42
N GLU A 26 -39.12 8.28 11.39
CA GLU A 26 -39.38 9.39 12.31
C GLU A 26 -38.57 10.67 12.03
N GLY A 27 -38.08 10.82 10.79
CA GLY A 27 -37.41 12.05 10.34
C GLY A 27 -35.90 11.95 10.41
N GLY A 28 -35.28 11.66 9.26
CA GLY A 28 -33.84 11.84 9.08
C GLY A 28 -33.41 13.29 9.33
N PHE A 29 -32.12 13.47 9.59
CA PHE A 29 -31.54 14.80 9.72
C PHE A 29 -31.40 15.43 8.33
N GLN A 30 -31.85 16.67 8.16
CA GLN A 30 -31.74 17.38 6.90
C GLN A 30 -30.57 18.36 6.92
N VAL A 31 -29.74 18.26 5.89
CA VAL A 31 -28.70 19.23 5.54
C VAL A 31 -29.17 20.04 4.35
N ARG A 32 -28.76 21.31 4.29
CA ARG A 32 -28.91 22.12 3.08
C ARG A 32 -27.61 22.82 2.73
N LEU A 33 -27.16 22.65 1.50
CA LEU A 33 -26.12 23.48 0.89
C LEU A 33 -26.74 24.75 0.35
N ARG A 34 -26.15 25.89 0.72
CA ARG A 34 -26.61 27.21 0.26
C ARG A 34 -26.13 27.50 -1.15
N SER A 35 -26.82 28.40 -1.84
CA SER A 35 -26.41 28.84 -3.17
C SER A 35 -25.02 29.49 -3.16
N TRP A 36 -24.34 29.44 -4.30
CA TRP A 36 -23.08 30.17 -4.48
C TRP A 36 -23.24 31.68 -4.29
N SER A 37 -24.36 32.26 -4.75
CA SER A 37 -24.68 33.67 -4.57
C SER A 37 -24.76 34.10 -3.11
N GLU A 38 -25.03 33.16 -2.20
CA GLU A 38 -25.03 33.35 -0.74
C GLU A 38 -23.69 33.01 -0.08
N CYS A 39 -22.62 32.91 -0.86
CA CYS A 39 -21.30 32.44 -0.46
C CYS A 39 -21.26 30.96 -0.05
N GLY A 40 -22.25 30.14 -0.41
CA GLY A 40 -22.29 28.72 -0.07
C GLY A 40 -22.35 28.42 1.44
N GLY A 41 -21.85 27.24 1.80
CA GLY A 41 -21.86 26.73 3.17
C GLY A 41 -23.04 25.79 3.46
N VAL A 42 -23.07 25.29 4.69
CA VAL A 42 -23.97 24.20 5.09
C VAL A 42 -24.90 24.68 6.20
N GLU A 43 -26.16 24.27 6.12
CA GLU A 43 -27.16 24.43 7.14
C GLU A 43 -27.68 23.07 7.59
N ILE A 44 -27.94 22.93 8.88
CA ILE A 44 -28.55 21.76 9.53
C ILE A 44 -29.93 22.15 10.04
N LYS A 45 -30.91 21.25 9.89
CA LYS A 45 -32.26 21.46 10.43
C LYS A 45 -32.38 20.83 11.82
N GLU A 46 -32.53 21.68 12.84
CA GLU A 46 -32.73 21.30 14.24
C GLU A 46 -34.00 21.97 14.78
N GLY A 47 -34.93 21.19 15.35
CA GLY A 47 -36.17 21.73 15.92
C GLY A 47 -37.01 22.52 14.90
N GLY A 48 -36.98 22.12 13.63
CA GLY A 48 -37.68 22.80 12.53
C GLY A 48 -37.01 24.09 12.02
N ARG A 49 -35.86 24.48 12.60
CA ARG A 49 -35.11 25.68 12.20
C ARG A 49 -33.82 25.28 11.50
N TRP A 50 -33.44 26.07 10.50
CA TRP A 50 -32.16 25.93 9.82
C TRP A 50 -31.11 26.75 10.57
N THR A 51 -30.03 26.09 10.99
CA THR A 51 -28.87 26.72 11.64
C THR A 51 -27.62 26.42 10.82
N ARG A 52 -26.70 27.39 10.76
CA ARG A 52 -25.48 27.23 9.98
C ARG A 52 -24.48 26.31 10.68
N ASN A 53 -23.97 25.32 9.96
CA ASN A 53 -22.94 24.42 10.45
C ASN A 53 -22.20 23.72 9.28
N ASP A 54 -21.10 24.31 8.85
CA ASP A 54 -20.22 23.81 7.78
C ASP A 54 -19.52 22.47 8.12
N ASP A 55 -19.60 22.01 9.37
CA ASP A 55 -19.11 20.68 9.78
C ASP A 55 -20.20 19.61 9.75
N ALA A 56 -21.46 20.00 9.59
CA ALA A 56 -22.58 19.07 9.59
C ALA A 56 -22.60 18.16 8.34
N PHE A 57 -21.82 18.50 7.32
CA PHE A 57 -21.81 17.78 6.06
C PHE A 57 -20.45 17.83 5.37
N ASP A 58 -19.89 16.65 5.12
CA ASP A 58 -18.60 16.48 4.47
C ASP A 58 -18.72 15.45 3.34
N PHE A 59 -19.47 15.82 2.31
CA PHE A 59 -19.62 15.02 1.10
C PHE A 59 -18.92 15.70 -0.09
N PRO A 60 -18.18 14.96 -0.93
CA PRO A 60 -17.62 15.50 -2.16
C PRO A 60 -18.74 15.96 -3.10
N ILE A 61 -18.80 17.27 -3.36
CA ILE A 61 -19.73 17.90 -4.31
C ILE A 61 -19.04 18.23 -5.64
N VAL A 62 -17.72 18.12 -5.68
CA VAL A 62 -16.87 18.30 -6.86
C VAL A 62 -15.93 17.10 -6.98
N SER A 63 -16.24 16.19 -7.89
CA SER A 63 -15.41 15.02 -8.22
C SER A 63 -15.74 14.51 -9.63
N ASP A 64 -14.91 13.62 -10.17
CA ASP A 64 -15.20 12.96 -11.44
C ASP A 64 -16.49 12.13 -11.34
N ASP A 65 -16.68 11.41 -10.22
CA ASP A 65 -17.92 10.69 -9.90
C ASP A 65 -19.18 11.58 -10.00
N VAL A 66 -19.11 12.84 -9.56
CA VAL A 66 -20.24 13.78 -9.68
C VAL A 66 -20.39 14.27 -11.13
N CYS A 67 -19.29 14.47 -11.86
CA CYS A 67 -19.31 14.85 -13.27
C CYS A 67 -19.85 13.74 -14.20
N ASP A 68 -19.85 12.49 -13.75
CA ASP A 68 -20.37 11.35 -14.52
C ASP A 68 -21.88 11.11 -14.28
N LEU A 69 -22.47 11.81 -13.31
CA LEU A 69 -23.92 11.75 -13.06
C LEU A 69 -24.72 12.41 -14.16
N GLU A 70 -25.93 11.89 -14.39
CA GLU A 70 -26.92 12.54 -15.25
C GLU A 70 -27.23 13.96 -14.77
N SER A 71 -27.47 14.89 -15.71
CA SER A 71 -27.76 16.30 -15.39
C SER A 71 -29.04 16.49 -14.57
N THR A 72 -29.92 15.49 -14.54
CA THR A 72 -31.15 15.43 -13.73
C THR A 72 -30.87 15.11 -12.26
N HIS A 73 -29.68 14.58 -11.94
CA HIS A 73 -29.31 14.22 -10.57
C HIS A 73 -29.15 15.50 -9.73
N PRO A 74 -29.77 15.62 -8.54
CA PRO A 74 -29.74 16.85 -7.73
C PRO A 74 -28.33 17.35 -7.38
N VAL A 75 -27.43 16.44 -6.96
CA VAL A 75 -26.02 16.76 -6.70
C VAL A 75 -25.32 17.31 -7.96
N ARG A 76 -25.59 16.73 -9.13
CA ARG A 76 -25.02 17.21 -10.41
C ARG A 76 -25.55 18.58 -10.78
N ALA A 77 -26.85 18.80 -10.65
CA ALA A 77 -27.47 20.10 -10.89
C ALA A 77 -26.90 21.19 -9.98
N TYR A 78 -26.64 20.86 -8.70
CA TYR A 78 -25.95 21.77 -7.78
C TYR A 78 -24.49 22.03 -8.17
N HIS A 79 -23.76 21.00 -8.61
CA HIS A 79 -22.39 21.15 -9.12
C HIS A 79 -22.34 22.12 -10.32
N ASP A 80 -23.28 21.98 -11.26
CA ASP A 80 -23.28 22.73 -12.53
C ASP A 80 -23.57 24.23 -12.36
N VAL A 81 -24.18 24.65 -11.24
CA VAL A 81 -24.38 26.07 -10.93
C VAL A 81 -23.16 26.71 -10.23
N LEU A 82 -22.15 25.92 -9.83
CA LEU A 82 -20.93 26.46 -9.23
C LEU A 82 -20.00 27.04 -10.31
N PRO A 83 -19.26 28.13 -10.02
CA PRO A 83 -18.26 28.67 -10.95
C PRO A 83 -17.15 27.66 -11.27
N ALA A 84 -16.73 27.61 -12.54
CA ALA A 84 -15.75 26.65 -13.04
C ALA A 84 -14.34 26.82 -12.41
N ASP A 85 -13.95 28.05 -12.09
CA ASP A 85 -12.72 28.36 -11.37
C ASP A 85 -12.74 27.80 -9.94
N VAL A 86 -13.88 27.93 -9.26
CA VAL A 86 -14.08 27.40 -7.91
C VAL A 86 -14.10 25.88 -7.90
N THR A 87 -14.82 25.23 -8.82
CA THR A 87 -14.83 23.76 -8.91
C THR A 87 -13.45 23.21 -9.26
N SER A 88 -12.69 23.87 -10.15
CA SER A 88 -11.30 23.52 -10.44
C SER A 88 -10.43 23.52 -9.18
N VAL A 89 -10.55 24.55 -8.33
CA VAL A 89 -9.81 24.63 -7.06
C VAL A 89 -10.23 23.52 -6.09
N LEU A 90 -11.53 23.26 -5.96
CA LEU A 90 -12.06 22.30 -5.00
C LEU A 90 -11.75 20.84 -5.35
N ARG A 91 -11.60 20.51 -6.64
CA ARG A 91 -11.38 19.15 -7.14
C ARG A 91 -10.17 18.46 -6.50
N GLN A 92 -9.15 19.20 -6.07
CA GLN A 92 -7.96 18.63 -5.43
C GLN A 92 -8.17 18.16 -3.97
N PHE A 93 -9.26 18.58 -3.31
CA PHE A 93 -9.54 18.27 -1.91
C PHE A 93 -10.57 17.15 -1.80
N SER A 94 -10.22 16.06 -1.14
CA SER A 94 -11.12 14.91 -0.98
C SER A 94 -12.16 15.09 0.13
N SER A 95 -11.95 16.05 1.03
CA SER A 95 -12.84 16.37 2.13
C SER A 95 -12.96 17.88 2.34
N GLN A 96 -14.02 18.24 3.05
CA GLN A 96 -14.43 19.56 3.48
C GLN A 96 -14.67 20.53 2.33
N GLN A 97 -15.03 20.01 1.15
CA GLN A 97 -15.29 20.84 -0.03
C GLN A 97 -16.37 21.90 0.24
N CYS A 98 -17.40 21.60 1.03
CA CYS A 98 -18.44 22.57 1.40
C CYS A 98 -17.90 23.71 2.27
N ARG A 99 -17.02 23.41 3.23
CA ARG A 99 -16.33 24.41 4.07
C ARG A 99 -15.38 25.26 3.23
N LEU A 100 -14.62 24.65 2.33
CA LEU A 100 -13.72 25.36 1.41
C LEU A 100 -14.50 26.24 0.43
N LEU A 101 -15.61 25.74 -0.12
CA LEU A 101 -16.53 26.51 -0.96
C LEU A 101 -17.01 27.76 -0.23
N HIS A 102 -17.39 27.60 1.04
CA HIS A 102 -17.82 28.71 1.86
C HIS A 102 -16.71 29.75 2.11
N VAL A 103 -15.50 29.29 2.42
CA VAL A 103 -14.33 30.16 2.57
C VAL A 103 -14.07 30.98 1.31
N ILE A 104 -14.07 30.34 0.13
CA ILE A 104 -13.85 31.03 -1.15
C ILE A 104 -15.01 31.98 -1.44
N GLY A 105 -16.26 31.59 -1.18
CA GLY A 105 -17.43 32.46 -1.36
C GLY A 105 -17.35 33.73 -0.51
N GLN A 106 -16.89 33.64 0.75
CA GLN A 106 -16.74 34.81 1.62
C GLN A 106 -15.53 35.69 1.26
N PHE A 107 -14.44 35.07 0.80
CA PHE A 107 -13.18 35.74 0.49
C PHE A 107 -12.51 35.07 -0.73
N PRO A 108 -12.89 35.46 -1.96
CA PRO A 108 -12.42 34.82 -3.20
C PRO A 108 -10.90 34.81 -3.36
N GLU A 109 -10.22 35.82 -2.85
CA GLU A 109 -8.75 35.93 -2.89
C GLU A 109 -8.05 34.78 -2.13
N SER A 110 -8.77 34.06 -1.26
CA SER A 110 -8.23 32.86 -0.60
C SER A 110 -7.92 31.71 -1.57
N ALA A 111 -8.55 31.69 -2.75
CA ALA A 111 -8.32 30.65 -3.77
C ALA A 111 -6.86 30.62 -4.25
N GLU A 112 -6.15 31.75 -4.29
CA GLU A 112 -4.72 31.80 -4.65
C GLU A 112 -3.84 30.96 -3.69
N MET A 113 -4.26 30.85 -2.41
CA MET A 113 -3.57 30.01 -1.45
C MET A 113 -3.82 28.52 -1.70
N ALA A 114 -4.98 28.15 -2.24
CA ALA A 114 -5.26 26.78 -2.62
C ALA A 114 -4.30 26.31 -3.73
N ASP A 115 -3.93 27.17 -4.68
CA ASP A 115 -2.99 26.82 -5.74
C ASP A 115 -1.54 26.80 -5.24
N SER A 116 -1.14 27.83 -4.50
CA SER A 116 0.26 28.02 -4.10
C SER A 116 0.68 27.29 -2.81
N ALA A 117 -0.29 26.89 -1.97
CA ALA A 117 -0.07 26.21 -0.71
C ALA A 117 -1.32 25.42 -0.26
N PRO A 118 -1.78 24.40 -1.02
CA PRO A 118 -3.08 23.74 -0.81
C PRO A 118 -3.24 23.12 0.58
N ILE A 119 -2.19 22.48 1.12
CA ILE A 119 -2.23 21.90 2.47
C ILE A 119 -2.44 23.01 3.51
N LEU A 120 -1.80 24.17 3.37
CA LEU A 120 -1.99 25.28 4.31
C LEU A 120 -3.38 25.90 4.17
N PHE A 121 -3.88 26.07 2.94
CA PHE A 121 -5.23 26.57 2.68
C PHE A 121 -6.28 25.69 3.36
N TRP A 122 -6.16 24.36 3.21
CA TRP A 122 -7.04 23.39 3.84
C TRP A 122 -6.89 23.37 5.37
N LEU A 123 -5.66 23.40 5.91
CA LEU A 123 -5.46 23.49 7.36
C LEU A 123 -6.04 24.78 7.95
N ALA A 124 -5.91 25.91 7.25
CA ALA A 124 -6.47 27.18 7.69
C ALA A 124 -8.00 27.12 7.77
N SER A 125 -8.66 26.48 6.80
CA SER A 125 -10.12 26.35 6.84
C SER A 125 -10.56 25.57 8.08
N ASN A 126 -9.79 24.56 8.50
CA ASN A 126 -10.02 23.76 9.72
C ASN A 126 -9.81 24.52 11.04
N MET A 127 -9.18 25.69 11.02
CA MET A 127 -9.00 26.54 12.21
C MET A 127 -10.22 27.45 12.47
N LEU A 128 -11.13 27.54 11.49
CA LEU A 128 -12.36 28.28 11.62
C LEU A 128 -13.42 27.46 12.36
N GLY A 129 -14.31 28.14 13.08
CA GLY A 129 -15.50 27.51 13.66
C GLY A 129 -16.46 27.00 12.58
N PRO A 130 -17.54 26.31 12.97
CA PRO A 130 -18.50 25.69 12.05
C PRO A 130 -19.32 26.70 11.22
N ALA A 131 -19.34 27.97 11.60
CA ALA A 131 -20.12 29.00 10.93
C ALA A 131 -19.34 30.33 10.90
N PRO A 132 -18.17 30.39 10.24
CA PRO A 132 -17.28 31.53 10.35
C PRO A 132 -17.89 32.77 9.71
N ALA A 133 -17.73 33.92 10.37
CA ALA A 133 -18.09 35.20 9.81
C ALA A 133 -17.05 35.64 8.76
N LYS A 134 -17.47 36.47 7.79
CA LYS A 134 -16.61 37.04 6.75
C LYS A 134 -15.36 37.73 7.31
N ALA A 135 -15.50 38.41 8.44
CA ALA A 135 -14.39 39.06 9.12
C ALA A 135 -13.35 38.04 9.63
N ASP A 136 -13.78 36.89 10.14
CA ASP A 136 -12.88 35.85 10.66
C ASP A 136 -12.12 35.16 9.53
N VAL A 137 -12.81 34.81 8.44
CA VAL A 137 -12.19 34.25 7.23
C VAL A 137 -11.13 35.20 6.68
N ARG A 138 -11.50 36.47 6.44
CA ARG A 138 -10.56 37.48 5.95
C ARG A 138 -9.39 37.70 6.90
N ARG A 139 -9.64 37.75 8.22
CA ARG A 139 -8.59 37.92 9.23
C ARG A 139 -7.61 36.74 9.25
N LEU A 140 -8.06 35.53 8.96
CA LEU A 140 -7.19 34.35 8.92
C LEU A 140 -6.34 34.31 7.65
N TYR A 141 -6.99 34.44 6.48
CA TYR A 141 -6.32 34.27 5.19
C TYR A 141 -5.44 35.45 4.76
N THR A 142 -5.58 36.62 5.40
CA THR A 142 -4.65 37.76 5.21
C THR A 142 -3.40 37.70 6.09
N ARG A 143 -3.31 36.75 7.03
CA ARG A 143 -2.11 36.56 7.85
C ARG A 143 -0.95 36.06 7.00
N ARG A 144 0.27 36.34 7.48
CA ARG A 144 1.48 35.70 6.94
C ARG A 144 1.33 34.18 7.08
N ARG A 145 1.68 33.43 6.04
CA ARG A 145 1.55 31.94 6.00
C ARG A 145 2.16 31.23 7.21
N VAL A 146 3.30 31.73 7.70
CA VAL A 146 3.95 31.20 8.92
C VAL A 146 3.03 31.38 10.14
N SER A 147 2.42 32.56 10.28
CA SER A 147 1.51 32.89 11.39
C SER A 147 0.18 32.12 11.36
N ILE A 148 -0.26 31.66 10.19
CA ILE A 148 -1.38 30.72 10.10
C ILE A 148 -0.97 29.38 10.73
N LEU A 149 0.25 28.92 10.44
CA LEU A 149 0.76 27.65 10.94
C LEU A 149 1.09 27.65 12.45
N ASP A 150 1.31 28.82 13.07
CA ASP A 150 1.48 28.95 14.53
C ASP A 150 0.28 28.41 15.32
N SER A 151 -0.92 28.46 14.76
CA SER A 151 -2.12 27.89 15.38
C SER A 151 -2.19 26.36 15.26
N PHE A 152 -1.27 25.74 14.52
CA PHE A 152 -1.26 24.30 14.24
C PHE A 152 -0.13 23.53 14.94
N CYS A 153 1.05 24.14 15.09
CA CYS A 153 2.23 23.51 15.69
C CYS A 153 2.93 24.45 16.68
N ALA A 154 3.61 23.88 17.67
CA ALA A 154 4.22 24.61 18.79
C ALA A 154 5.31 25.60 18.37
N ALA A 155 5.98 25.35 17.24
CA ALA A 155 6.95 26.26 16.66
C ALA A 155 6.80 26.25 15.13
N SER A 156 6.19 27.27 14.54
CA SER A 156 6.13 27.37 13.08
C SER A 156 7.39 28.06 12.52
N SER A 157 7.72 27.76 11.27
CA SER A 157 8.88 28.36 10.60
C SER A 157 8.72 28.29 9.09
N ARG A 158 9.57 29.03 8.35
CA ARG A 158 9.66 28.88 6.88
C ARG A 158 10.05 27.45 6.47
N SER A 159 10.80 26.72 7.31
CA SER A 159 11.15 25.33 7.06
C SER A 159 9.93 24.41 7.13
N HIS A 160 8.97 24.69 8.02
CA HIS A 160 7.70 23.96 8.08
C HIS A 160 6.86 24.19 6.82
N LEU A 161 6.76 25.44 6.35
CA LEU A 161 6.08 25.72 5.08
C LEU A 161 6.76 25.02 3.89
N LYS A 162 8.10 25.04 3.85
CA LYS A 162 8.88 24.32 2.83
C LYS A 162 8.72 22.81 2.95
N PHE A 163 8.45 22.27 4.13
CA PHE A 163 8.14 20.86 4.30
C PHE A 163 6.76 20.54 3.71
N LEU A 164 5.72 21.33 4.04
CA LEU A 164 4.38 21.16 3.47
C LEU A 164 4.40 21.21 1.94
N SER A 165 5.17 22.12 1.34
CA SER A 165 5.27 22.25 -0.12
C SER A 165 5.95 21.07 -0.82
N LYS A 166 6.60 20.15 -0.07
CA LYS A 166 7.22 18.95 -0.63
C LYS A 166 6.26 17.77 -0.69
N ILE A 167 5.18 17.83 0.08
CA ILE A 167 4.27 16.70 0.23
C ILE A 167 3.43 16.55 -1.05
N ARG A 168 3.43 15.35 -1.61
CA ARG A 168 2.61 14.94 -2.76
C ARG A 168 1.60 13.88 -2.34
N GLU A 169 0.52 13.78 -3.11
CA GLU A 169 -0.58 12.84 -2.86
C GLU A 169 -1.15 12.99 -1.44
N PHE A 170 -1.22 14.23 -0.94
CA PHE A 170 -1.81 14.49 0.35
C PHE A 170 -3.29 14.11 0.30
N GLY A 171 -3.74 13.36 1.30
CA GLY A 171 -5.07 12.76 1.28
C GLY A 171 -6.19 13.76 1.55
N TYR A 172 -5.88 14.89 2.19
CA TYR A 172 -6.86 15.88 2.68
C TYR A 172 -8.00 15.27 3.49
N ALA A 173 -7.76 14.19 4.24
CA ALA A 173 -8.77 13.63 5.13
C ALA A 173 -8.57 14.17 6.56
N LEU A 174 -9.65 14.32 7.34
CA LEU A 174 -9.57 14.77 8.74
C LEU A 174 -8.52 14.01 9.59
N LYS A 175 -8.39 12.70 9.39
CA LYS A 175 -7.37 11.86 10.06
C LYS A 175 -5.93 12.27 9.75
N ASP A 176 -5.68 12.89 8.59
CA ASP A 176 -4.36 13.38 8.19
C ASP A 176 -3.96 14.64 8.98
N ILE A 177 -4.91 15.42 9.53
CA ILE A 177 -4.63 16.62 10.34
C ILE A 177 -3.80 16.25 11.56
N GLU A 178 -4.29 15.32 12.39
CA GLU A 178 -3.62 14.98 13.64
C GLU A 178 -2.26 14.32 13.41
N LEU A 179 -2.14 13.51 12.35
CA LEU A 179 -0.84 12.95 11.98
C LEU A 179 0.14 14.03 11.49
N LEU A 180 -0.32 14.96 10.66
CA LEU A 180 0.51 16.07 10.18
C LEU A 180 0.94 16.97 11.34
N ARG A 181 0.06 17.25 12.30
CA ARG A 181 0.37 17.99 13.53
C ARG A 181 1.49 17.31 14.29
N ARG A 182 1.39 16.00 14.53
CA ARG A 182 2.43 15.23 15.23
C ARG A 182 3.76 15.24 14.47
N ILE A 183 3.75 15.14 13.15
CA ILE A 183 4.95 15.24 12.30
C ILE A 183 5.59 16.62 12.40
N LEU A 184 4.81 17.69 12.30
CA LEU A 184 5.32 19.07 12.35
C LEU A 184 5.93 19.43 13.70
N ASN A 185 5.48 18.79 14.78
CA ASN A 185 6.05 18.96 16.12
C ASN A 185 7.22 17.99 16.40
N ASP A 186 7.56 17.08 15.48
CA ASP A 186 8.68 16.15 15.62
C ASP A 186 9.92 16.67 14.87
N GLY A 187 10.67 17.53 15.54
CA GLY A 187 11.87 18.15 14.97
C GLY A 187 12.94 17.15 14.53
N GLU A 188 13.09 16.02 15.22
CA GLU A 188 14.06 14.98 14.85
C GLU A 188 13.63 14.24 13.57
N PHE A 189 12.34 13.92 13.45
CA PHE A 189 11.82 13.33 12.23
C PHE A 189 11.93 14.29 11.04
N LEU A 190 11.59 15.58 11.22
CA LEU A 190 11.74 16.59 10.18
C LEU A 190 13.18 16.75 9.71
N LYS A 191 14.17 16.68 10.63
CA LYS A 191 15.60 16.67 10.27
C LYS A 191 15.94 15.48 9.37
N LYS A 192 15.36 14.29 9.62
CA LYS A 192 15.58 13.10 8.79
C LYS A 192 15.02 13.25 7.38
N VAL A 193 13.89 13.96 7.19
CA VAL A 193 13.24 14.08 5.87
C VAL A 193 13.50 15.40 5.13
N ARG A 194 14.22 16.36 5.75
CA ARG A 194 14.43 17.70 5.18
C ARG A 194 15.16 17.73 3.82
N HIS A 195 15.92 16.70 3.50
CA HIS A 195 16.76 16.66 2.30
C HIS A 195 15.99 16.22 1.04
N TYR A 196 14.83 15.58 1.19
CA TYR A 196 14.02 15.18 0.04
C TYR A 196 13.44 16.39 -0.68
N ARG A 197 13.43 16.34 -2.02
CA ARG A 197 12.82 17.38 -2.87
C ARG A 197 11.29 17.28 -2.87
N GLN A 198 10.77 16.06 -2.83
CA GLN A 198 9.35 15.73 -2.78
C GLN A 198 9.17 14.51 -1.86
N ILE A 199 8.01 14.41 -1.23
CA ILE A 199 7.69 13.40 -0.24
C ILE A 199 6.31 12.84 -0.52
N ASN A 200 6.20 11.54 -0.78
CA ASN A 200 4.91 10.87 -0.93
C ASN A 200 4.20 10.75 0.44
N TRP A 201 3.02 11.37 0.60
CA TRP A 201 2.29 11.39 1.87
C TRP A 201 1.95 10.00 2.41
N PRO A 202 1.28 9.10 1.63
CA PRO A 202 1.03 7.72 2.07
C PRO A 202 2.28 7.02 2.62
N VAL A 203 3.41 7.15 1.94
CA VAL A 203 4.67 6.53 2.38
C VAL A 203 5.17 7.19 3.67
N LEU A 204 5.17 8.52 3.74
CA LEU A 204 5.58 9.26 4.94
C LEU A 204 4.80 8.80 6.19
N LYS A 205 3.50 8.54 6.06
CA LYS A 205 2.67 8.02 7.16
C LYS A 205 3.21 6.71 7.71
N VAL A 206 3.59 5.78 6.84
CA VAL A 206 4.20 4.50 7.26
C VAL A 206 5.53 4.73 7.94
N PHE A 207 6.40 5.58 7.40
CA PHE A 207 7.69 5.86 8.01
C PHE A 207 7.59 6.55 9.39
N TYR A 208 6.61 7.43 9.57
CA TYR A 208 6.38 8.08 10.87
C TYR A 208 5.80 7.10 11.90
N THR A 209 4.82 6.28 11.50
CA THR A 209 4.16 5.31 12.39
C THR A 209 5.02 4.09 12.69
N GLN A 210 5.88 3.69 11.74
CA GLN A 210 6.81 2.58 11.85
C GLN A 210 8.25 3.09 11.77
N ARG A 211 8.70 3.75 12.84
CA ARG A 211 10.01 4.44 12.88
C ARG A 211 11.19 3.54 12.50
N TYR A 212 11.14 2.24 12.78
CA TYR A 212 12.19 1.30 12.39
C TYR A 212 12.43 1.28 10.86
N VAL A 213 11.39 1.55 10.04
CA VAL A 213 11.49 1.59 8.58
C VAL A 213 12.34 2.80 8.13
N MET A 214 12.29 3.93 8.83
CA MET A 214 13.17 5.09 8.56
C MET A 214 14.65 4.76 8.75
N ASP A 215 14.94 3.83 9.64
CA ASP A 215 16.31 3.46 9.98
C ASP A 215 16.85 2.37 9.03
N LEU A 216 15.98 1.74 8.21
CA LEU A 216 16.40 0.88 7.11
C LEU A 216 17.00 1.73 5.98
N GLY A 217 18.30 1.58 5.75
CA GLY A 217 19.00 2.30 4.68
C GLY A 217 18.37 2.10 3.31
N CYS A 218 17.92 0.87 3.03
CA CYS A 218 17.27 0.48 1.77
C CYS A 218 15.85 1.04 1.55
N ALA A 219 15.20 1.58 2.59
CA ALA A 219 13.83 2.06 2.50
C ALA A 219 13.76 3.56 2.12
N LYS A 220 14.84 4.31 2.34
CA LYS A 220 14.87 5.78 2.25
C LYS A 220 14.32 6.34 0.93
N ASP A 221 14.67 5.71 -0.19
CA ASP A 221 14.25 6.18 -1.52
C ASP A 221 12.74 6.05 -1.76
N CYS A 222 12.02 5.25 -0.95
CA CYS A 222 10.57 5.13 -1.05
C CYS A 222 9.85 6.45 -0.74
N LEU A 223 10.45 7.31 0.10
CA LEU A 223 9.86 8.61 0.42
C LEU A 223 9.78 9.52 -0.81
N ALA A 224 10.71 9.38 -1.75
CA ALA A 224 10.80 10.18 -2.97
C ALA A 224 10.28 9.43 -4.21
N ALA A 225 9.64 8.28 -4.05
CA ALA A 225 9.10 7.51 -5.16
C ALA A 225 7.95 8.26 -5.85
N ASP A 226 7.93 8.21 -7.18
CA ASP A 226 6.88 8.84 -8.00
C ASP A 226 5.53 8.15 -7.84
N SER A 227 5.52 6.87 -7.46
CA SER A 227 4.33 6.03 -7.34
C SER A 227 4.26 5.43 -5.94
N CYS A 228 3.20 5.77 -5.19
CA CYS A 228 2.96 5.16 -3.88
C CYS A 228 2.80 3.63 -3.97
N ARG A 229 2.17 3.15 -5.05
CA ARG A 229 2.00 1.71 -5.30
C ARG A 229 3.35 1.00 -5.41
N ASP A 230 4.30 1.59 -6.12
CA ASP A 230 5.63 0.99 -6.30
C ASP A 230 6.45 1.07 -5.01
N ALA A 231 6.37 2.20 -4.29
CA ALA A 231 6.96 2.34 -2.97
C ALA A 231 6.45 1.27 -1.98
N PHE A 232 5.13 1.08 -1.89
CA PHE A 232 4.55 0.06 -1.00
C PHE A 232 4.89 -1.36 -1.45
N ARG A 233 4.89 -1.66 -2.75
CA ARG A 233 5.32 -2.98 -3.25
C ARG A 233 6.77 -3.26 -2.88
N TYR A 234 7.64 -2.26 -3.01
CA TYR A 234 9.04 -2.36 -2.61
C TYR A 234 9.18 -2.58 -1.11
N LEU A 235 8.54 -1.75 -0.28
CA LEU A 235 8.58 -1.87 1.19
C LEU A 235 8.05 -3.22 1.64
N TYR A 236 6.93 -3.70 1.09
CA TYR A 236 6.39 -5.01 1.39
C TYR A 236 7.41 -6.12 1.14
N LYS A 237 8.08 -6.08 -0.02
CA LYS A 237 9.10 -7.06 -0.37
C LYS A 237 10.29 -7.02 0.60
N VAL A 238 10.82 -5.84 0.88
CA VAL A 238 11.94 -5.66 1.81
C VAL A 238 11.57 -6.13 3.21
N CYS A 239 10.41 -5.73 3.73
CA CYS A 239 9.96 -6.13 5.07
C CYS A 239 9.71 -7.64 5.17
N ARG A 240 9.23 -8.27 4.10
CA ARG A 240 9.10 -9.73 4.02
C ARG A 240 10.47 -10.40 4.06
N ASP A 241 11.39 -10.01 3.17
CA ASP A 241 12.73 -10.60 3.11
C ASP A 241 13.48 -10.42 4.46
N ILE A 242 13.30 -9.29 5.16
CA ILE A 242 13.83 -9.05 6.52
C ILE A 242 13.20 -10.00 7.55
N ARG A 243 11.89 -10.23 7.49
CA ARG A 243 11.19 -11.17 8.38
C ARG A 243 11.73 -12.59 8.20
N ASP A 244 11.92 -13.00 6.95
CA ASP A 244 12.44 -14.33 6.62
C ASP A 244 13.89 -14.47 7.08
N ILE A 245 14.73 -13.45 6.88
CA ILE A 245 16.09 -13.39 7.44
C ILE A 245 16.08 -13.59 8.97
N ARG A 246 15.21 -12.87 9.70
CA ARG A 246 15.13 -12.99 11.17
C ARG A 246 14.77 -14.41 11.60
N MET A 247 13.80 -15.03 10.91
CA MET A 247 13.36 -16.39 11.20
C MET A 247 14.47 -17.40 10.95
N MET A 248 15.11 -17.35 9.78
CA MET A 248 16.20 -18.28 9.43
C MET A 248 17.43 -18.08 10.31
N CYS A 249 17.79 -16.83 10.64
CA CYS A 249 18.86 -16.54 11.60
C CYS A 249 18.59 -17.11 12.98
N LYS A 250 17.33 -17.14 13.44
CA LYS A 250 16.97 -17.78 14.72
C LYS A 250 17.21 -19.29 14.68
N MET A 251 16.89 -19.96 13.58
CA MET A 251 17.13 -21.41 13.39
C MET A 251 18.63 -21.75 13.28
N LEU A 252 19.40 -20.84 12.69
CA LEU A 252 20.86 -20.95 12.59
C LEU A 252 21.62 -20.45 13.83
N GLU A 253 20.93 -19.93 14.85
CA GLU A 253 21.54 -19.32 16.04
C GLU A 253 22.55 -18.19 15.68
N CYS A 254 22.24 -17.45 14.62
CA CYS A 254 23.08 -16.35 14.15
C CYS A 254 23.13 -15.20 15.17
N GLU A 255 24.34 -14.71 15.46
CA GLU A 255 24.51 -13.50 16.26
C GLU A 255 24.09 -12.23 15.51
N ASN A 256 23.28 -11.40 16.18
CA ASN A 256 22.96 -10.02 15.79
C ASN A 256 22.44 -9.81 14.35
N PRO A 257 21.38 -10.51 13.90
CA PRO A 257 20.82 -10.37 12.55
C PRO A 257 20.36 -8.94 12.24
N GLU A 258 19.82 -8.23 13.23
CA GLU A 258 19.38 -6.84 13.09
C GLU A 258 20.50 -5.92 12.62
N ARG A 259 21.69 -6.01 13.23
CA ARG A 259 22.82 -5.14 12.90
C ARG A 259 23.23 -5.30 11.43
N LYS A 260 23.16 -6.51 10.90
CA LYS A 260 23.44 -6.80 9.48
C LYS A 260 22.36 -6.18 8.59
N VAL A 261 21.08 -6.37 8.93
CA VAL A 261 19.95 -5.82 8.16
C VAL A 261 19.98 -4.29 8.09
N PHE A 262 20.16 -3.61 9.23
CA PHE A 262 20.17 -2.14 9.29
C PHE A 262 21.39 -1.51 8.59
N ALA A 263 22.48 -2.26 8.41
CA ALA A 263 23.64 -1.79 7.65
C ALA A 263 23.36 -1.69 6.14
N MET A 264 22.43 -2.50 5.62
CA MET A 264 22.16 -2.59 4.19
C MET A 264 21.48 -1.34 3.63
N LYS A 265 21.95 -0.92 2.45
CA LYS A 265 21.54 0.31 1.76
C LYS A 265 20.64 0.06 0.56
N SER A 266 20.45 -1.20 0.13
CA SER A 266 19.56 -1.53 -0.98
C SER A 266 18.78 -2.83 -0.75
N ALA A 267 17.62 -2.97 -1.40
CA ALA A 267 16.88 -4.23 -1.40
C ALA A 267 17.66 -5.39 -2.05
N PHE A 268 18.61 -5.09 -2.94
CA PHE A 268 19.49 -6.11 -3.50
C PHE A 268 20.36 -6.73 -2.41
N GLN A 269 20.97 -5.91 -1.56
CA GLN A 269 21.79 -6.39 -0.43
C GLN A 269 20.97 -7.18 0.60
N ILE A 270 19.73 -6.75 0.86
CA ILE A 270 18.79 -7.51 1.71
C ILE A 270 18.51 -8.89 1.09
N ARG A 271 18.25 -8.95 -0.22
CA ARG A 271 18.00 -10.22 -0.90
C ARG A 271 19.23 -11.13 -0.94
N ASP A 272 20.41 -10.59 -1.18
CA ASP A 272 21.64 -11.37 -1.20
C ASP A 272 21.92 -11.99 0.19
N LEU A 273 21.69 -11.22 1.26
CA LEU A 273 21.76 -11.72 2.63
C LEU A 273 20.72 -12.82 2.89
N HIS A 274 19.48 -12.60 2.45
CA HIS A 274 18.41 -13.60 2.52
C HIS A 274 18.81 -14.91 1.83
N ASP A 275 19.25 -14.83 0.56
CA ASP A 275 19.61 -16.00 -0.25
C ASP A 275 20.87 -16.70 0.30
N LYS A 276 21.78 -15.97 0.94
CA LYS A 276 22.91 -16.54 1.67
C LYS A 276 22.45 -17.32 2.90
N ILE A 277 21.63 -16.73 3.76
CA ILE A 277 21.16 -17.37 5.00
C ILE A 277 20.30 -18.61 4.68
N ALA A 278 19.47 -18.53 3.64
CA ALA A 278 18.71 -19.68 3.16
C ALA A 278 19.63 -20.84 2.77
N ARG A 279 20.72 -20.57 2.06
CA ARG A 279 21.75 -21.59 1.72
C ARG A 279 22.42 -22.17 2.96
N ASP A 280 22.80 -21.33 3.92
CA ASP A 280 23.43 -21.77 5.17
C ASP A 280 22.48 -22.67 5.99
N LEU A 281 21.18 -22.32 6.03
CA LEU A 281 20.15 -23.14 6.68
C LEU A 281 19.98 -24.49 6.01
N SER A 282 19.87 -24.53 4.68
CA SER A 282 19.82 -25.78 3.92
C SER A 282 21.05 -26.65 4.12
N LYS A 283 22.25 -26.04 4.29
CA LYS A 283 23.46 -26.79 4.62
C LYS A 283 23.42 -27.41 6.03
N LYS A 284 22.96 -26.67 7.04
CA LYS A 284 22.78 -27.21 8.40
C LYS A 284 21.74 -28.33 8.43
N GLU A 285 20.64 -28.17 7.71
CA GLU A 285 19.64 -29.23 7.52
C GLU A 285 20.24 -30.45 6.84
N ARG A 286 21.03 -30.27 5.77
CA ARG A 286 21.80 -31.36 5.13
C ARG A 286 22.64 -32.12 6.14
N GLU A 287 23.49 -31.42 6.90
CA GLU A 287 24.39 -32.04 7.87
C GLU A 287 23.62 -32.81 8.94
N THR A 288 22.51 -32.26 9.42
CA THR A 288 21.65 -32.90 10.43
C THR A 288 20.98 -34.16 9.88
N ILE A 289 20.47 -34.09 8.63
CA ILE A 289 19.84 -35.22 7.97
C ILE A 289 20.86 -36.33 7.71
N ILE A 290 22.03 -35.99 7.16
CA ILE A 290 23.11 -36.95 6.90
C ILE A 290 23.55 -37.64 8.20
N ALA A 291 23.71 -36.86 9.28
CA ALA A 291 24.11 -37.41 10.57
C ALA A 291 23.07 -38.39 11.16
N HIS A 292 21.78 -38.20 10.89
CA HIS A 292 20.71 -39.01 11.48
C HIS A 292 20.25 -40.19 10.59
N TYR A 293 20.22 -40.00 9.27
CA TYR A 293 19.62 -40.95 8.32
C TYR A 293 20.61 -41.47 7.27
N GLY A 294 21.84 -40.94 7.22
CA GLY A 294 22.82 -41.23 6.18
C GLY A 294 22.70 -40.30 4.96
N GLU A 295 23.70 -40.35 4.09
CA GLU A 295 23.81 -39.46 2.92
C GLU A 295 23.16 -40.03 1.65
N ASN A 296 23.16 -41.35 1.48
CA ASN A 296 22.72 -42.00 0.26
C ASN A 296 21.25 -42.42 0.34
N PHE A 297 20.50 -42.15 -0.72
CA PHE A 297 19.16 -42.70 -0.90
C PHE A 297 19.22 -44.16 -1.33
N PRO A 298 18.12 -44.93 -1.18
CA PRO A 298 17.99 -46.24 -1.78
C PRO A 298 18.26 -46.21 -3.29
N PRO A 299 18.75 -47.31 -3.88
CA PRO A 299 18.97 -47.37 -5.32
C PRO A 299 17.66 -47.16 -6.10
N SER A 300 17.76 -46.48 -7.25
CA SER A 300 16.62 -46.25 -8.13
C SER A 300 16.03 -47.59 -8.60
N PRO A 301 14.70 -47.78 -8.53
CA PRO A 301 14.03 -48.94 -9.12
C PRO A 301 13.89 -48.82 -10.64
N LEU A 302 14.09 -47.61 -11.19
CA LEU A 302 13.97 -47.30 -12.61
C LEU A 302 15.33 -47.18 -13.27
N LYS A 303 15.40 -47.60 -14.53
CA LYS A 303 16.61 -47.53 -15.35
C LYS A 303 16.89 -46.09 -15.81
N GLU A 304 18.07 -45.61 -15.47
CA GLU A 304 18.56 -44.30 -15.89
C GLU A 304 18.86 -44.26 -17.40
N THR A 305 18.79 -43.07 -17.97
CA THR A 305 19.13 -42.81 -19.38
C THR A 305 20.01 -41.56 -19.46
N LYS A 306 20.54 -41.26 -20.64
CA LYS A 306 21.27 -39.99 -20.87
C LYS A 306 20.41 -38.74 -20.60
N ASP A 307 19.08 -38.87 -20.69
CA ASP A 307 18.14 -37.76 -20.59
C ASP A 307 17.45 -37.69 -19.21
N VAL A 308 17.52 -38.77 -18.42
CA VAL A 308 16.92 -38.89 -17.08
C VAL A 308 17.89 -39.58 -16.14
N GLU A 309 18.40 -38.83 -15.18
CA GLU A 309 19.45 -39.21 -14.21
C GLU A 309 18.88 -39.24 -12.80
N TYR A 310 19.16 -40.29 -12.03
CA TYR A 310 18.71 -40.41 -10.65
C TYR A 310 19.56 -39.57 -9.71
N ILE A 311 18.91 -38.85 -8.81
CA ILE A 311 19.57 -38.13 -7.73
C ILE A 311 19.74 -39.11 -6.57
N SER A 312 20.97 -39.57 -6.32
CA SER A 312 21.25 -40.71 -5.45
C SER A 312 21.59 -40.38 -3.99
N ASN A 313 21.76 -39.10 -3.67
CA ASN A 313 22.14 -38.67 -2.32
C ASN A 313 21.52 -37.31 -1.95
N VAL A 314 21.51 -37.04 -0.64
CA VAL A 314 20.95 -35.82 -0.05
C VAL A 314 21.63 -34.56 -0.62
N GLY A 315 22.95 -34.61 -0.85
CA GLY A 315 23.71 -33.49 -1.38
C GLY A 315 23.22 -33.04 -2.76
N ASP A 316 23.17 -33.98 -3.70
CA ASP A 316 22.76 -33.72 -5.08
C ASP A 316 21.30 -33.25 -5.17
N LEU A 317 20.42 -33.71 -4.26
CA LEU A 317 19.02 -33.27 -4.21
C LEU A 317 18.89 -31.82 -3.75
N LEU A 318 19.68 -31.43 -2.76
CA LEU A 318 19.69 -30.04 -2.28
C LEU A 318 20.34 -29.11 -3.30
N GLU A 319 21.40 -29.55 -3.98
CA GLU A 319 22.02 -28.81 -5.10
C GLU A 319 21.05 -28.63 -6.26
N GLU A 320 20.27 -29.67 -6.60
CA GLU A 320 19.20 -29.59 -7.59
C GLU A 320 18.16 -28.54 -7.19
N GLY A 321 17.68 -28.56 -5.94
CA GLY A 321 16.73 -27.58 -5.42
C GLY A 321 17.26 -26.14 -5.48
N LEU A 322 18.55 -25.95 -5.20
CA LEU A 322 19.22 -24.65 -5.32
C LEU A 322 19.36 -24.20 -6.78
N ALA A 323 19.87 -25.05 -7.66
CA ALA A 323 20.08 -24.76 -9.08
C ALA A 323 18.76 -24.39 -9.77
N MET A 324 17.72 -25.16 -9.47
CA MET A 324 16.41 -24.99 -10.08
C MET A 324 15.49 -24.03 -9.31
N ARG A 325 15.93 -23.52 -8.15
CA ARG A 325 15.19 -22.62 -7.25
C ARG A 325 13.79 -23.13 -6.87
N HIS A 326 13.71 -24.39 -6.47
CA HIS A 326 12.51 -24.97 -5.86
C HIS A 326 12.85 -25.76 -4.60
N CYS A 327 11.85 -25.95 -3.73
CA CYS A 327 12.00 -26.56 -2.41
C CYS A 327 12.13 -28.10 -2.50
N ALA A 328 13.07 -28.61 -3.29
CA ALA A 328 13.32 -30.06 -3.42
C ALA A 328 13.73 -30.72 -2.09
N GLY A 329 14.17 -29.92 -1.11
CA GLY A 329 14.50 -30.38 0.25
C GLY A 329 13.33 -31.04 1.00
N GLU A 330 12.07 -30.76 0.63
CA GLU A 330 10.91 -31.41 1.26
C GLU A 330 10.84 -32.93 1.01
N PHE A 331 11.44 -33.40 -0.08
CA PHE A 331 11.43 -34.81 -0.48
C PHE A 331 12.51 -35.65 0.20
N VAL A 332 13.45 -35.03 0.92
CA VAL A 332 14.64 -35.74 1.46
C VAL A 332 14.24 -36.91 2.36
N TYR A 333 13.28 -36.73 3.26
CA TYR A 333 12.84 -37.80 4.16
C TYR A 333 12.07 -38.92 3.44
N GLN A 334 11.27 -38.57 2.44
CA GLN A 334 10.54 -39.55 1.62
C GLN A 334 11.54 -40.34 0.75
N ALA A 335 12.58 -39.68 0.24
CA ALA A 335 13.61 -40.29 -0.57
C ALA A 335 14.48 -41.26 0.24
N LEU A 336 14.87 -40.87 1.46
CA LEU A 336 15.60 -41.75 2.38
C LEU A 336 14.83 -43.03 2.73
N ARG A 337 13.49 -42.94 2.82
CA ARG A 337 12.63 -44.11 3.08
C ARG A 337 12.37 -44.97 1.83
N GLY A 338 12.69 -44.46 0.64
CA GLY A 338 12.34 -45.10 -0.62
C GLY A 338 10.85 -44.97 -0.99
N ASP A 339 10.16 -43.98 -0.41
CA ASP A 339 8.76 -43.64 -0.74
C ASP A 339 8.69 -42.81 -2.01
N ILE A 340 9.75 -42.05 -2.30
CA ILE A 340 9.86 -41.22 -3.52
C ILE A 340 11.28 -41.31 -4.09
N PHE A 341 11.40 -41.21 -5.41
CA PHE A 341 12.65 -41.22 -6.16
C PHE A 341 12.70 -39.98 -7.03
N ILE A 342 13.78 -39.20 -6.91
CA ILE A 342 13.91 -37.91 -7.59
C ILE A 342 14.91 -38.04 -8.74
N TYR A 343 14.53 -37.52 -9.90
CA TYR A 343 15.32 -37.57 -11.13
C TYR A 343 15.56 -36.18 -11.69
N ARG A 344 16.79 -35.96 -12.18
CA ARG A 344 17.18 -34.85 -13.01
C ARG A 344 16.85 -35.18 -14.47
N VAL A 345 16.00 -34.37 -15.08
CA VAL A 345 15.62 -34.51 -16.49
C VAL A 345 16.40 -33.48 -17.30
N HIS A 346 17.22 -33.92 -18.24
CA HIS A 346 18.04 -33.07 -19.12
C HIS A 346 17.34 -32.75 -20.45
N ALA A 347 16.51 -33.68 -20.94
CA ALA A 347 15.74 -33.53 -22.18
C ALA A 347 14.36 -34.21 -22.06
N PRO A 348 13.34 -33.76 -22.80
CA PRO A 348 13.36 -32.68 -23.81
C PRO A 348 13.42 -31.27 -23.21
N GLU A 349 13.06 -31.11 -21.92
CA GLU A 349 13.21 -29.86 -21.18
C GLU A 349 13.91 -30.11 -19.85
N ARG A 350 14.74 -29.16 -19.40
CA ARG A 350 15.42 -29.25 -18.11
C ARG A 350 14.40 -29.16 -16.97
N ALA A 351 14.19 -30.28 -16.27
CA ALA A 351 13.20 -30.39 -15.19
C ALA A 351 13.70 -31.26 -14.04
N THR A 352 13.02 -31.20 -12.90
CA THR A 352 13.15 -32.16 -11.80
C THR A 352 11.86 -32.95 -11.70
N MET A 353 11.98 -34.27 -11.71
CA MET A 353 10.85 -35.20 -11.69
C MET A 353 10.86 -35.99 -10.39
N ALA A 354 9.69 -36.16 -9.79
CA ALA A 354 9.51 -36.99 -8.61
C ALA A 354 8.61 -38.19 -8.94
N VAL A 355 9.08 -39.38 -8.63
CA VAL A 355 8.38 -40.64 -8.81
C VAL A 355 8.04 -41.21 -7.45
N GLN A 356 6.77 -41.42 -7.17
CA GLN A 356 6.30 -41.93 -5.89
C GLN A 356 6.00 -43.42 -5.98
N ARG A 357 6.37 -44.14 -4.92
CA ARG A 357 5.96 -45.53 -4.71
C ARG A 357 4.63 -45.57 -3.98
N SER A 358 3.66 -46.24 -4.57
CA SER A 358 2.32 -46.46 -4.01
C SER A 358 2.35 -47.60 -2.99
N ALA A 359 1.31 -47.69 -2.15
CA ALA A 359 1.23 -48.70 -1.08
C ALA A 359 1.17 -50.15 -1.61
N ASP A 360 0.69 -50.34 -2.83
CA ASP A 360 0.69 -51.62 -3.57
C ASP A 360 2.04 -51.94 -4.24
N GLY A 361 3.02 -51.06 -4.09
CA GLY A 361 4.35 -51.17 -4.69
C GLY A 361 4.45 -50.62 -6.11
N ALA A 362 3.37 -50.12 -6.71
CA ALA A 362 3.39 -49.51 -8.04
C ALA A 362 4.04 -48.13 -8.01
N PHE A 363 4.77 -47.78 -9.06
CA PHE A 363 5.38 -46.45 -9.19
C PHE A 363 4.49 -45.53 -10.02
N ARG A 364 4.53 -44.23 -9.74
CA ARG A 364 3.90 -43.20 -10.57
C ARG A 364 4.72 -41.92 -10.59
N ILE A 365 4.69 -41.19 -11.70
CA ILE A 365 5.20 -39.82 -11.73
C ILE A 365 4.25 -38.94 -10.91
N GLU A 366 4.72 -38.44 -9.77
CA GLU A 366 3.95 -37.56 -8.90
C GLU A 366 3.99 -36.11 -9.41
N GLN A 367 5.17 -35.65 -9.84
CA GLN A 367 5.32 -34.31 -10.38
C GLN A 367 6.55 -34.14 -11.28
N VAL A 368 6.45 -33.14 -12.17
CA VAL A 368 7.55 -32.62 -13.00
C VAL A 368 7.56 -31.10 -12.87
N LYS A 369 8.66 -30.53 -12.39
CA LYS A 369 8.83 -29.09 -12.15
C LYS A 369 10.00 -28.52 -12.93
N LEU A 370 9.78 -27.36 -13.56
CA LEU A 370 10.82 -26.54 -14.14
C LEU A 370 11.39 -25.55 -13.11
N TYR A 371 12.37 -24.77 -13.55
CA TYR A 371 12.94 -23.66 -12.78
C TYR A 371 11.87 -22.80 -12.09
N ARG A 372 12.04 -22.55 -10.78
CA ARG A 372 11.08 -21.83 -9.90
C ARG A 372 9.66 -22.42 -9.89
N ASN A 373 9.55 -23.75 -9.83
CA ASN A 373 8.28 -24.47 -9.82
C ASN A 373 7.42 -24.26 -11.08
N GLY A 374 8.05 -23.94 -12.22
CA GLY A 374 7.36 -23.84 -13.51
C GLY A 374 6.72 -25.17 -13.92
N LYS A 375 5.69 -25.11 -14.76
CA LYS A 375 5.05 -26.31 -15.33
C LYS A 375 5.80 -26.74 -16.59
N ALA A 376 6.11 -28.03 -16.71
CA ALA A 376 6.68 -28.61 -17.92
C ALA A 376 5.68 -28.54 -19.08
N ALA A 377 6.20 -28.49 -20.31
CA ALA A 377 5.39 -28.59 -21.52
C ALA A 377 4.71 -29.96 -21.61
N LYS A 378 3.61 -30.06 -22.38
CA LYS A 378 2.86 -31.32 -22.53
C LYS A 378 3.73 -32.39 -23.17
N GLU A 379 4.54 -31.99 -24.14
CA GLU A 379 5.47 -32.83 -24.89
C GLU A 379 6.50 -33.47 -23.96
N THR A 380 7.02 -32.70 -23.00
CA THR A 380 7.91 -33.19 -21.93
C THR A 380 7.23 -34.23 -21.07
N CYS A 381 6.00 -33.97 -20.62
CA CYS A 381 5.24 -34.93 -19.83
C CYS A 381 4.95 -36.23 -20.60
N ILE A 382 4.63 -36.14 -21.90
CA ILE A 382 4.42 -37.32 -22.75
C ILE A 382 5.72 -38.13 -22.91
N ALA A 383 6.85 -37.47 -23.13
CA ALA A 383 8.15 -38.13 -23.24
C ALA A 383 8.54 -38.86 -21.95
N LEU A 384 8.32 -38.22 -20.79
CA LEU A 384 8.61 -38.81 -19.48
C LEU A 384 7.67 -39.98 -19.15
N ASN A 385 6.38 -39.88 -19.47
CA ASN A 385 5.45 -41.02 -19.31
C ASN A 385 5.87 -42.21 -20.18
N ARG A 386 6.30 -41.98 -21.43
CA ARG A 386 6.79 -43.07 -22.30
C ARG A 386 8.07 -43.71 -21.76
N TRP A 387 9.01 -42.91 -21.24
CA TRP A 387 10.20 -43.43 -20.57
C TRP A 387 9.79 -44.29 -19.38
N PHE A 388 8.83 -43.81 -18.57
CA PHE A 388 8.34 -44.50 -17.40
C PHE A 388 7.64 -45.84 -17.72
N GLU A 389 6.88 -45.90 -18.80
CA GLU A 389 6.20 -47.12 -19.29
C GLU A 389 7.14 -48.12 -20.00
N SER A 390 8.35 -47.69 -20.37
CA SER A 390 9.31 -48.54 -21.10
C SER A 390 10.20 -49.42 -20.22
N ILE A 391 9.97 -49.37 -18.91
CA ILE A 391 10.70 -50.06 -17.84
C ILE A 391 9.74 -51.06 -17.21
#